data_AF-A0A929VLD2-F1
#
_entry.id   AF-A0A929VLD2-F1
#
_cell.length_a   1.000
_cell.length_b   1.000
_cell.length_c   1.000
_cell.angle_alpha   90.00
_cell.angle_beta   90.00
_cell.angle_gamma   90.00
#
_symmetry.space_group_name_H-M   'P 1'
#
loop_
_entity.id
_entity.type
_entity.pdbx_description
1 polymer ?
#
loop_
_entity_poly.entity_id
_entity_poly.type
_entity_poly.pdbx_seq_one_letter_code
_entity_poly.pdbx_strand_id
1 'polypeptide(L)'
;MMFNPLGENTVSNIKFIARNELAHCGLTFKDVKFEIIDDDWRIEATIEQTLDKLVIGYDESGLRFKNLAYKLEVHYVYLNNKKENEQYYHVLKVNNTIQKIKNRILKFLCETSYNSELTDILSYQNIDNLRTLCNNVYVIYKKDRKFEIQLINENYTVVATIYLKVKNNGKYTLKWTIEEQNGLTNIIKTQQENTTLISCIVLLKTLLERKGLKYSNENS
;
A
#
# COMPACT_ATOMS: atom_id res chain seq x y z
N MET A 1 -0.36 -19.72 -11.36
CA MET A 1 0.18 -18.34 -11.34
C MET A 1 0.51 -18.00 -9.90
N MET A 2 1.70 -17.47 -9.63
CA MET A 2 2.11 -17.11 -8.26
C MET A 2 1.25 -15.92 -7.81
N PHE A 3 0.62 -16.03 -6.63
CA PHE A 3 -0.21 -14.96 -6.08
C PHE A 3 0.65 -13.71 -5.85
N ASN A 4 0.24 -12.54 -6.38
CA ASN A 4 0.93 -11.25 -6.21
C ASN A 4 0.06 -10.27 -5.39
N PRO A 5 0.42 -9.96 -4.13
CA PRO A 5 -0.41 -9.11 -3.26
C PRO A 5 -0.46 -7.63 -3.70
N LEU A 6 0.52 -7.18 -4.50
CA LEU A 6 0.57 -5.82 -5.04
C LEU A 6 -0.13 -5.67 -6.39
N GLY A 7 -0.17 -6.74 -7.20
CA GLY A 7 -0.51 -6.67 -8.63
C GLY A 7 0.65 -6.14 -9.50
N GLU A 8 0.71 -6.59 -10.76
CA GLU A 8 1.84 -6.30 -11.67
C GLU A 8 1.99 -4.80 -12.00
N ASN A 9 0.86 -4.10 -12.15
CA ASN A 9 0.84 -2.66 -12.43
C ASN A 9 1.40 -1.84 -11.26
N THR A 10 1.04 -2.21 -10.03
CA THR A 10 1.55 -1.55 -8.82
C THR A 10 3.06 -1.74 -8.69
N VAL A 11 3.55 -2.97 -8.89
CA VAL A 11 4.99 -3.27 -8.87
C VAL A 11 5.75 -2.42 -9.89
N SER A 12 5.22 -2.30 -11.12
CA SER A 12 5.85 -1.51 -12.18
C SER A 12 5.92 -0.02 -11.86
N ASN A 13 4.85 0.53 -11.28
CA ASN A 13 4.82 1.93 -10.86
C ASN A 13 5.76 2.23 -9.69
N ILE A 14 5.87 1.33 -8.71
CA ILE A 14 6.84 1.48 -7.61
C ILE A 14 8.27 1.52 -8.16
N LYS A 15 8.61 0.62 -9.10
CA LYS A 15 9.92 0.63 -9.78
C LYS A 15 10.16 1.95 -10.51
N PHE A 16 9.16 2.50 -11.19
CA PHE A 16 9.26 3.78 -11.90
C PHE A 16 9.50 4.96 -10.96
N ILE A 17 8.77 5.03 -9.85
CA ILE A 17 8.97 6.07 -8.82
C ILE A 17 10.41 6.05 -8.30
N ALA A 18 10.90 4.86 -7.93
CA ALA A 18 12.25 4.71 -7.40
C ALA A 18 13.34 5.07 -8.42
N ARG A 19 13.18 4.64 -9.68
CA ARG A 19 14.10 5.00 -10.78
C ARG A 19 14.21 6.49 -10.99
N ASN A 20 13.08 7.21 -11.01
CA ASN A 20 13.08 8.65 -11.25
C ASN A 20 13.83 9.42 -10.15
N GLU A 21 13.59 9.07 -8.88
CA GLU A 21 14.27 9.72 -7.76
C GLU A 21 15.78 9.43 -7.75
N LEU A 22 16.18 8.21 -8.11
CA LEU A 22 17.59 7.84 -8.23
C LEU A 22 18.29 8.49 -9.42
N ALA A 23 17.59 8.70 -10.54
CA ALA A 23 18.14 9.38 -11.70
C ALA A 23 18.57 10.82 -11.37
N HIS A 24 17.86 11.51 -10.47
CA HIS A 24 18.27 12.83 -9.95
C HIS A 24 19.57 12.79 -9.12
N CYS A 25 20.05 11.60 -8.75
CA CYS A 25 21.33 11.38 -8.08
C CYS A 25 22.38 10.74 -9.00
N GLY A 26 22.11 10.62 -10.31
CA GLY A 26 22.99 9.94 -11.27
C GLY A 26 23.06 8.42 -11.09
N LEU A 27 22.06 7.81 -10.46
CA LEU A 27 22.02 6.38 -10.17
C LEU A 27 20.97 5.67 -11.04
N THR A 28 21.30 4.48 -11.53
CA THR A 28 20.41 3.65 -12.38
C THR A 28 20.20 2.25 -11.80
N PHE A 29 19.02 1.69 -12.08
CA PHE A 29 18.69 0.31 -11.73
C PHE A 29 19.39 -0.67 -12.67
N LYS A 30 19.95 -1.71 -12.07
CA LYS A 30 20.38 -2.95 -12.68
C LYS A 30 19.73 -4.11 -11.95
N ASP A 31 19.37 -5.18 -12.66
CA ASP A 31 18.89 -6.45 -12.09
C ASP A 31 17.80 -6.29 -10.99
N VAL A 32 16.57 -6.01 -11.41
CA VAL A 32 15.45 -5.81 -10.48
C VAL A 32 14.74 -7.13 -10.19
N LYS A 33 14.70 -7.52 -8.92
CA LYS A 33 13.96 -8.68 -8.43
C LYS A 33 12.71 -8.24 -7.67
N PHE A 34 11.64 -9.00 -7.86
CA PHE A 34 10.42 -8.88 -7.07
C PHE A 34 10.15 -10.23 -6.41
N GLU A 35 10.01 -10.22 -5.10
CA GLU A 35 9.84 -11.41 -4.28
C GLU A 35 8.61 -11.26 -3.39
N ILE A 36 7.96 -12.39 -3.14
CA ILE A 36 6.79 -12.49 -2.28
C ILE A 36 7.17 -13.44 -1.16
N ILE A 37 7.07 -12.95 0.07
CA ILE A 37 7.48 -13.66 1.28
C ILE A 37 6.22 -13.81 2.13
N ASP A 38 5.61 -14.99 2.09
CA ASP A 38 4.28 -15.24 2.68
C ASP A 38 3.17 -14.31 2.15
N ASP A 39 2.80 -13.29 2.94
CA ASP A 39 1.83 -12.24 2.59
C ASP A 39 2.51 -10.87 2.35
N ASP A 40 3.83 -10.80 2.51
CA ASP A 40 4.69 -9.63 2.28
C ASP A 40 5.30 -9.60 0.89
N TRP A 41 5.87 -8.44 0.55
CA TRP A 41 6.51 -8.23 -0.75
C TRP A 41 7.80 -7.41 -0.61
N ARG A 42 8.74 -7.68 -1.51
CA ARG A 42 10.02 -6.97 -1.59
C ARG A 42 10.43 -6.75 -3.05
N ILE A 43 10.88 -5.54 -3.34
CA ILE A 43 11.59 -5.18 -4.56
C ILE A 43 13.03 -4.92 -4.17
N GLU A 44 13.94 -5.66 -4.78
CA GLU A 44 15.38 -5.45 -4.66
C GLU A 44 15.93 -5.06 -6.02
N ALA A 45 16.71 -3.98 -6.07
CA ALA A 45 17.39 -3.54 -7.29
C ALA A 45 18.87 -3.31 -7.00
N THR A 46 19.74 -3.84 -7.86
CA THR A 46 21.16 -3.46 -7.85
C THR A 46 21.32 -2.07 -8.47
N ILE A 47 22.26 -1.29 -7.95
CA ILE A 47 22.58 0.04 -8.48
C ILE A 47 23.81 -0.08 -9.37
N GLU A 48 23.69 0.33 -10.62
CA GLU A 48 24.71 0.05 -11.65
C GLU A 48 26.07 0.65 -11.33
N GLN A 49 26.09 1.89 -10.81
CA GLN A 49 27.31 2.66 -10.56
C GLN A 49 28.11 2.12 -9.37
N THR A 50 27.42 1.58 -8.37
CA THR A 50 28.01 1.24 -7.06
C THR A 50 28.03 -0.26 -6.78
N LEU A 51 27.19 -1.03 -7.50
CA LEU A 51 26.81 -2.41 -7.22
C LEU A 51 26.14 -2.59 -5.84
N ASP A 52 25.73 -1.50 -5.20
CA ASP A 52 24.93 -1.48 -3.98
C ASP A 52 23.49 -1.96 -4.28
N LYS A 53 22.65 -2.01 -3.25
CA LYS A 53 21.24 -2.40 -3.40
C LYS A 53 20.29 -1.31 -2.91
N LEU A 54 19.21 -1.09 -3.64
CA LEU A 54 18.00 -0.48 -3.11
C LEU A 54 17.01 -1.59 -2.77
N VAL A 55 16.53 -1.59 -1.54
CA VAL A 55 15.49 -2.50 -1.05
C VAL A 55 14.25 -1.68 -0.74
N ILE A 56 13.12 -2.06 -1.32
CA ILE A 56 11.79 -1.51 -1.04
C ILE A 56 10.92 -2.68 -0.61
N GLY A 57 10.34 -2.64 0.58
CA GLY A 57 9.54 -3.75 1.09
C GLY A 57 8.38 -3.29 1.93
N TYR A 58 7.42 -4.20 2.08
CA TYR A 58 6.35 -4.10 3.06
C TYR A 58 6.51 -5.26 4.02
N ASP A 59 6.66 -4.95 5.30
CA ASP A 59 6.85 -5.93 6.38
C ASP A 59 5.59 -5.97 7.27
N GLU A 60 4.81 -7.06 7.17
CA GLU A 60 3.70 -7.37 8.09
C GLU A 60 4.19 -7.96 9.40
N SER A 61 5.38 -8.57 9.43
CA SER A 61 6.00 -9.17 10.62
C SER A 61 6.64 -8.14 11.56
N GLY A 62 6.81 -6.90 11.09
CA GLY A 62 7.37 -5.77 11.82
C GLY A 62 6.64 -5.50 13.14
N LEU A 63 7.22 -6.01 14.22
CA LEU A 63 6.84 -5.77 15.60
C LEU A 63 6.50 -4.28 15.84
N ARG A 64 5.21 -4.01 16.12
CA ARG A 64 4.63 -2.86 16.85
C ARG A 64 3.94 -1.71 16.08
N PHE A 65 3.78 -1.70 14.76
CA PHE A 65 3.20 -0.51 14.11
C PHE A 65 2.08 -0.77 13.08
N LYS A 66 0.91 -0.19 13.35
CA LYS A 66 -0.34 -0.23 12.54
C LYS A 66 -0.36 0.79 11.38
N ASN A 67 0.75 1.47 11.12
CA ASN A 67 0.82 2.62 10.21
C ASN A 67 1.49 2.23 8.88
N LEU A 68 0.88 2.57 7.74
CA LEU A 68 1.45 2.27 6.43
C LEU A 68 2.82 2.91 6.23
N ALA A 69 3.04 4.12 6.76
CA ALA A 69 4.35 4.76 6.74
C ALA A 69 5.42 4.02 7.57
N TYR A 70 5.03 3.19 8.54
CA TYR A 70 5.96 2.36 9.28
C TYR A 70 6.16 0.98 8.64
N LYS A 71 5.14 0.43 7.98
CA LYS A 71 5.23 -0.86 7.28
C LYS A 71 5.99 -0.80 5.95
N LEU A 72 5.95 0.35 5.26
CA LEU A 72 6.74 0.54 4.04
C LEU A 72 8.18 0.90 4.39
N GLU A 73 9.10 0.02 4.03
CA GLU A 73 10.53 0.16 4.20
C GLU A 73 11.19 0.52 2.87
N VAL A 74 12.11 1.49 2.90
CA VAL A 74 12.94 1.88 1.76
C VAL A 74 14.35 2.09 2.27
N HIS A 75 15.28 1.28 1.80
CA HIS A 75 16.66 1.28 2.28
C HIS A 75 17.64 1.24 1.11
N TYR A 76 18.67 2.07 1.19
CA TYR A 76 19.86 1.93 0.36
C TYR A 76 20.93 1.18 1.16
N VAL A 77 21.33 0.03 0.67
CA VAL A 77 22.32 -0.85 1.30
C VAL A 77 23.68 -0.54 0.68
N TYR A 78 24.48 0.23 1.41
CA TYR A 78 25.86 0.52 1.04
C TYR A 78 26.73 -0.73 1.28
N LEU A 79 26.98 -1.50 0.24
CA LEU A 79 27.62 -2.81 0.35
C LEU A 79 29.13 -2.64 0.53
N ASN A 80 29.68 -3.40 1.48
CA ASN A 80 31.12 -3.49 1.75
C ASN A 80 31.81 -2.15 2.09
N ASN A 81 31.05 -1.08 2.36
CA ASN A 81 31.55 0.26 2.71
C ASN A 81 32.71 0.73 1.80
N LYS A 82 32.59 0.47 0.49
CA LYS A 82 33.65 0.79 -0.47
C LYS A 82 33.83 2.30 -0.61
N LYS A 83 34.95 2.83 -0.15
CA LYS A 83 35.25 4.27 -0.11
C LYS A 83 34.93 5.04 -1.42
N GLU A 84 35.15 4.42 -2.57
CA GLU A 84 34.81 4.97 -3.90
C GLU A 84 33.32 5.29 -4.12
N ASN A 85 32.42 4.65 -3.37
CA ASN A 85 30.98 4.84 -3.43
C ASN A 85 30.45 5.90 -2.43
N GLU A 86 31.27 6.39 -1.48
CA GLU A 86 30.84 7.34 -0.43
C GLU A 86 30.19 8.60 -1.00
N GLN A 87 30.68 9.08 -2.15
CA GLN A 87 30.12 10.24 -2.84
C GLN A 87 28.65 10.05 -3.23
N TYR A 88 28.26 8.86 -3.70
CA TYR A 88 26.88 8.57 -4.09
C TYR A 88 25.97 8.50 -2.86
N TYR A 89 26.46 7.90 -1.77
CA TYR A 89 25.74 7.90 -0.50
C TYR A 89 25.54 9.31 0.06
N HIS A 90 26.56 10.16 -0.03
CA HIS A 90 26.45 11.57 0.36
C HIS A 90 25.40 12.31 -0.47
N VAL A 91 25.39 12.13 -1.79
CA VAL A 91 24.37 12.73 -2.68
C VAL A 91 22.96 12.27 -2.31
N LEU A 92 22.75 10.96 -2.07
CA LEU A 92 21.47 10.42 -1.62
C LEU A 92 20.99 11.06 -0.31
N LYS A 93 21.91 11.25 0.64
CA LYS A 93 21.63 11.87 1.94
C LYS A 93 21.27 13.34 1.79
N VAL A 94 22.06 14.12 1.05
CA VAL A 94 21.83 15.56 0.82
C VAL A 94 20.50 15.79 0.11
N ASN A 95 20.18 14.96 -0.89
CA ASN A 95 18.94 15.08 -1.65
C ASN A 95 17.72 14.49 -0.93
N ASN A 96 17.92 13.84 0.22
CA ASN A 96 16.92 13.09 0.98
C ASN A 96 16.15 12.07 0.10
N THR A 97 16.86 11.43 -0.83
CA THR A 97 16.27 10.65 -1.92
C THR A 97 15.48 9.45 -1.42
N ILE A 98 15.99 8.74 -0.42
CA ILE A 98 15.32 7.56 0.16
C ILE A 98 13.97 7.93 0.77
N GLN A 99 13.91 9.04 1.51
CA GLN A 99 12.65 9.53 2.07
C GLN A 99 11.68 10.01 0.97
N LYS A 100 12.19 10.65 -0.09
CA LYS A 100 11.35 11.05 -1.25
C LYS A 100 10.74 9.84 -1.95
N ILE A 101 11.53 8.79 -2.19
CA ILE A 101 11.04 7.52 -2.74
C ILE A 101 9.93 6.97 -1.84
N LYS A 102 10.19 6.85 -0.53
CA LYS A 102 9.20 6.37 0.44
C LYS A 102 7.91 7.19 0.40
N ASN A 103 7.99 8.51 0.49
CA ASN A 103 6.83 9.40 0.49
C ASN A 103 6.04 9.31 -0.82
N ARG A 104 6.71 9.24 -1.98
CA ARG A 104 6.05 9.11 -3.28
C ARG A 104 5.37 7.75 -3.46
N ILE A 105 5.97 6.68 -2.95
CA ILE A 105 5.34 5.35 -2.94
C ILE A 105 4.12 5.34 -2.01
N LEU A 106 4.22 5.87 -0.79
CA LEU A 106 3.08 5.99 0.12
C LEU A 106 1.92 6.76 -0.51
N LYS A 107 2.25 7.92 -1.09
CA LYS A 107 1.28 8.73 -1.84
C LYS A 107 0.64 7.93 -2.97
N PHE A 108 1.44 7.27 -3.80
CA PHE A 108 0.96 6.42 -4.88
C PHE A 108 0.04 5.29 -4.40
N LEU A 109 0.41 4.56 -3.34
CA LEU A 109 -0.39 3.46 -2.78
C LEU A 109 -1.74 3.95 -2.23
N CYS A 110 -1.78 5.14 -1.63
CA CYS A 110 -3.02 5.77 -1.14
C CYS A 110 -3.87 6.43 -2.23
N GLU A 111 -3.22 6.90 -3.30
CA GLU A 111 -3.87 7.64 -4.38
C GLU A 111 -4.28 6.74 -5.56
N THR A 112 -3.74 5.53 -5.66
CA THR A 112 -4.01 4.69 -6.84
C THR A 112 -4.69 3.36 -6.53
N SER A 113 -6.01 3.42 -6.30
CA SER A 113 -6.88 2.24 -6.29
C SER A 113 -6.97 1.53 -7.66
N TYR A 114 -6.60 2.23 -8.74
CA TYR A 114 -6.54 1.80 -10.14
C TYR A 114 -5.77 0.50 -10.37
N ASN A 115 -4.84 0.16 -9.48
CA ASN A 115 -3.97 -1.01 -9.64
C ASN A 115 -4.37 -2.17 -8.72
N SER A 116 -5.48 -2.03 -7.98
CA SER A 116 -6.00 -3.12 -7.15
C SER A 116 -6.77 -4.13 -8.00
N GLU A 117 -6.60 -5.42 -7.70
CA GLU A 117 -7.41 -6.52 -8.27
C GLU A 117 -8.90 -6.40 -7.89
N LEU A 118 -9.24 -5.49 -6.96
CA LEU A 118 -10.63 -5.14 -6.69
C LEU A 118 -11.29 -4.47 -7.92
N THR A 119 -10.48 -3.88 -8.82
CA THR A 119 -10.97 -3.29 -10.08
C THR A 119 -11.58 -4.32 -11.03
N ASP A 120 -11.20 -5.59 -10.92
CA ASP A 120 -11.78 -6.69 -11.69
C ASP A 120 -13.20 -7.05 -11.20
N ILE A 121 -13.55 -6.64 -9.98
CA ILE A 121 -14.88 -6.85 -9.38
C ILE A 121 -15.72 -5.57 -9.50
N LEU A 122 -15.14 -4.44 -9.10
CA LEU A 122 -15.76 -3.11 -9.11
C LEU A 122 -15.07 -2.24 -10.15
N SER A 123 -15.81 -1.56 -11.04
CA SER A 123 -15.16 -0.67 -12.02
C SER A 123 -14.33 0.42 -11.33
N TYR A 124 -13.30 0.91 -12.02
CA TYR A 124 -12.45 2.02 -11.56
C TYR A 124 -13.23 3.17 -10.90
N GLN A 125 -14.24 3.69 -11.59
CA GLN A 125 -15.08 4.80 -11.12
C GLN A 125 -15.77 4.50 -9.78
N ASN A 126 -16.10 3.23 -9.53
CA ASN A 126 -16.73 2.81 -8.28
C ASN A 126 -15.73 2.82 -7.11
N ILE A 127 -14.46 2.49 -7.37
CA ILE A 127 -13.43 2.54 -6.33
C ILE A 127 -12.98 3.98 -6.07
N ASP A 128 -12.97 4.85 -7.08
CA ASP A 128 -12.65 6.27 -6.89
C ASP A 128 -13.70 7.00 -6.02
N ASN A 129 -14.97 6.58 -6.09
CA ASN A 129 -16.02 7.05 -5.16
C ASN A 129 -15.74 6.71 -3.68
N LEU A 130 -14.91 5.71 -3.38
CA LEU A 130 -14.50 5.45 -1.99
C LEU A 130 -13.44 6.45 -1.53
N ARG A 131 -12.61 6.95 -2.46
CA ARG A 131 -11.57 7.94 -2.17
C ARG A 131 -12.14 9.32 -1.90
N THR A 132 -13.23 9.70 -2.58
CA THR A 132 -13.92 10.97 -2.30
C THR A 132 -14.44 11.05 -0.86
N LEU A 133 -14.62 9.91 -0.19
CA LEU A 133 -15.06 9.85 1.20
C LEU A 133 -13.90 9.89 2.22
N CYS A 134 -12.71 9.40 1.87
CA CYS A 134 -11.65 9.15 2.86
C CYS A 134 -10.28 9.78 2.53
N ASN A 135 -10.13 10.55 1.45
CA ASN A 135 -8.90 11.15 0.93
C ASN A 135 -7.78 10.15 0.56
N ASN A 136 -7.41 9.24 1.47
CA ASN A 136 -6.42 8.19 1.30
C ASN A 136 -7.03 6.81 1.59
N VAL A 137 -7.02 5.93 0.59
CA VAL A 137 -7.47 4.54 0.71
C VAL A 137 -6.41 3.64 0.12
N TYR A 138 -5.97 2.65 0.89
CA TYR A 138 -5.06 1.62 0.39
C TYR A 138 -5.78 0.26 0.33
N VAL A 139 -5.78 -0.36 -0.84
CA VAL A 139 -6.44 -1.66 -1.07
C VAL A 139 -5.37 -2.73 -1.25
N ILE A 140 -5.36 -3.69 -0.33
CA ILE A 140 -4.45 -4.83 -0.33
C ILE A 140 -5.21 -6.05 -0.83
N TYR A 141 -4.70 -6.69 -1.88
CA TYR A 141 -5.21 -7.98 -2.31
C TYR A 141 -4.54 -9.09 -1.51
N LYS A 142 -5.35 -10.01 -0.99
CA LYS A 142 -4.97 -11.20 -0.22
C LYS A 142 -5.46 -12.45 -0.95
N LYS A 143 -4.85 -13.60 -0.69
CA LYS A 143 -5.26 -14.90 -1.28
C LYS A 143 -6.76 -15.16 -1.06
N ASP A 144 -7.34 -15.97 -1.95
CA ASP A 144 -8.77 -16.35 -1.91
C ASP A 144 -9.77 -15.19 -2.07
N ARG A 145 -9.47 -14.21 -2.94
CA ARG A 145 -10.36 -13.06 -3.19
C ARG A 145 -10.71 -12.30 -1.91
N LYS A 146 -9.72 -12.17 -1.04
CA LYS A 146 -9.77 -11.35 0.18
C LYS A 146 -9.14 -10.00 -0.13
N PHE A 147 -9.72 -8.96 0.42
CA PHE A 147 -9.25 -7.58 0.26
C PHE A 147 -9.25 -6.92 1.63
N GLU A 148 -8.16 -6.22 1.93
CA GLU A 148 -8.09 -5.30 3.06
C GLU A 148 -8.11 -3.88 2.51
N ILE A 149 -9.13 -3.12 2.88
CA ILE A 149 -9.30 -1.73 2.46
C ILE A 149 -8.99 -0.88 3.70
N GLN A 150 -7.79 -0.33 3.73
CA GLN A 150 -7.32 0.52 4.82
C GLN A 150 -7.72 1.97 4.54
N LEU A 151 -8.45 2.55 5.50
CA LEU A 151 -8.77 3.96 5.55
C LEU A 151 -7.62 4.68 6.24
N ILE A 152 -7.08 5.69 5.60
CA ILE A 152 -5.81 6.30 6.01
C ILE A 152 -5.99 7.81 6.18
N ASN A 153 -5.42 8.37 7.24
CA ASN A 153 -5.42 9.82 7.44
C ASN A 153 -4.29 10.52 6.68
N GLU A 154 -4.22 11.84 6.78
CA GLU A 154 -3.21 12.67 6.07
C GLU A 154 -1.76 12.33 6.44
N ASN A 155 -1.54 11.71 7.60
CA ASN A 155 -0.22 11.30 8.09
C ASN A 155 0.11 9.83 7.75
N TYR A 156 -0.63 9.22 6.82
CA TYR A 156 -0.50 7.80 6.43
C TYR A 156 -0.79 6.78 7.53
N THR A 157 -1.43 7.21 8.64
CA THR A 157 -1.87 6.31 9.71
C THR A 157 -3.20 5.66 9.34
N VAL A 158 -3.29 4.34 9.50
CA VAL A 158 -4.53 3.59 9.34
C VAL A 158 -5.49 3.93 10.47
N VAL A 159 -6.70 4.36 10.13
CA VAL A 159 -7.77 4.70 11.09
C VAL A 159 -8.79 3.57 11.21
N ALA A 160 -9.02 2.84 10.13
CA ALA A 160 -9.90 1.69 10.10
C ALA A 160 -9.53 0.76 8.95
N THR A 161 -9.86 -0.51 9.08
CA THR A 161 -9.67 -1.52 8.03
C THR A 161 -10.99 -2.21 7.74
N ILE A 162 -11.37 -2.27 6.46
CA ILE A 162 -12.51 -3.04 5.98
C ILE A 162 -11.98 -4.32 5.34
N TYR A 163 -12.39 -5.47 5.87
CA TYR A 163 -12.09 -6.79 5.34
C TYR A 163 -13.23 -7.25 4.46
N LEU A 164 -12.97 -7.36 3.15
CA LEU A 164 -13.91 -7.83 2.15
C LEU A 164 -13.46 -9.21 1.64
N LYS A 165 -14.36 -10.18 1.61
CA LYS A 165 -14.12 -11.47 0.94
C LYS A 165 -15.21 -11.73 -0.09
N VAL A 166 -14.81 -11.97 -1.32
CA VAL A 166 -15.75 -12.30 -2.42
C VAL A 166 -15.62 -13.78 -2.75
N LYS A 167 -16.69 -14.54 -2.50
CA LYS A 167 -16.76 -15.99 -2.73
C LYS A 167 -17.15 -16.27 -4.18
N ASN A 168 -16.66 -17.39 -4.73
CA ASN A 168 -16.95 -17.80 -6.12
C ASN A 168 -18.45 -18.06 -6.39
N ASN A 169 -19.26 -18.30 -5.36
CA ASN A 169 -20.70 -18.49 -5.48
C ASN A 169 -21.50 -17.17 -5.56
N GLY A 170 -20.84 -16.05 -5.89
CA GLY A 170 -21.48 -14.73 -6.00
C GLY A 170 -21.89 -14.11 -4.67
N LYS A 171 -21.36 -14.61 -3.55
CA LYS A 171 -21.59 -14.02 -2.22
C LYS A 171 -20.37 -13.21 -1.76
N TYR A 172 -20.59 -12.22 -0.91
CA TYR A 172 -19.50 -11.52 -0.24
C TYR A 172 -19.74 -11.36 1.26
N THR A 173 -18.64 -11.23 2.01
CA THR A 173 -18.67 -10.94 3.45
C THR A 173 -17.88 -9.66 3.73
N LEU A 174 -18.32 -8.91 4.73
CA LEU A 174 -17.67 -7.68 5.17
C LEU A 174 -17.50 -7.75 6.69
N LYS A 175 -16.28 -7.48 7.15
CA LYS A 175 -15.93 -7.23 8.56
C LYS A 175 -15.11 -5.94 8.59
N TRP A 176 -15.06 -5.25 9.72
CA TRP A 176 -14.23 -4.06 9.85
C TRP A 176 -13.68 -3.92 11.26
N THR A 177 -12.54 -3.25 11.36
CA THR A 177 -11.92 -2.84 12.62
C THR A 177 -11.73 -1.33 12.61
N ILE A 178 -11.86 -0.71 13.77
CA ILE A 178 -11.47 0.68 14.02
C ILE A 178 -10.18 0.60 14.82
N GLU A 179 -9.16 1.34 14.42
CA GLU A 179 -7.91 1.37 15.15
C GLU A 179 -8.03 2.32 16.36
N GLU A 180 -7.69 1.84 17.55
CA GLU A 180 -7.70 2.66 18.77
C GLU A 180 -6.76 3.87 18.59
N GLN A 181 -7.35 5.07 18.65
CA GLN A 181 -6.58 6.29 18.75
C GLN A 181 -6.20 6.51 20.21
N ASN A 182 -4.91 6.43 20.52
CA ASN A 182 -4.37 6.78 21.83
C ASN A 182 -4.52 8.30 22.04
N GLY A 183 -5.67 8.72 22.56
CA GLY A 183 -5.91 10.10 22.97
C GLY A 183 -7.39 10.45 23.06
N LEU A 184 -7.88 10.69 24.27
CA LEU A 184 -9.23 11.22 24.57
C LEU A 184 -9.48 12.62 23.99
N THR A 185 -8.48 13.25 23.38
CA THR A 185 -8.47 14.68 23.03
C THR A 185 -9.15 15.04 21.71
N ASN A 186 -9.70 14.09 20.94
CA ASN A 186 -10.26 14.44 19.62
C ASN A 186 -11.53 13.68 19.21
N ILE A 187 -12.55 13.71 20.08
CA ILE A 187 -13.88 13.10 19.87
C ILE A 187 -14.48 13.48 18.50
N ILE A 188 -14.33 14.74 18.08
CA ILE A 188 -14.84 15.23 16.78
C ILE A 188 -14.16 14.49 15.62
N LYS A 189 -12.83 14.36 15.66
CA LYS A 189 -12.07 13.64 14.64
C LYS A 189 -12.45 12.16 14.60
N THR A 190 -12.59 11.52 15.75
CA THR A 190 -13.04 10.13 15.85
C THR A 190 -14.45 9.95 15.28
N GLN A 191 -15.36 10.89 15.54
CA GLN A 191 -16.71 10.85 14.98
C GLN A 191 -16.71 11.04 13.46
N GLN A 192 -15.85 11.92 12.93
CA GLN A 192 -15.65 12.08 11.49
C GLN A 192 -15.12 10.79 10.86
N GLU A 193 -14.06 10.19 11.42
CA GLU A 193 -13.48 8.93 10.93
C GLU A 193 -14.49 7.77 10.97
N ASN A 194 -15.30 7.67 12.03
CA ASN A 194 -16.38 6.68 12.12
C ASN A 194 -17.47 6.91 11.05
N THR A 195 -17.82 8.17 10.79
CA THR A 195 -18.80 8.53 9.75
C THR A 195 -18.25 8.18 8.36
N THR A 196 -16.97 8.44 8.11
CA THR A 196 -16.28 8.04 6.88
C THR A 196 -16.27 6.53 6.71
N LEU A 197 -15.93 5.77 7.77
CA LEU A 197 -15.95 4.30 7.74
C LEU A 197 -17.33 3.76 7.36
N ILE A 198 -18.39 4.22 8.04
CA ILE A 198 -19.76 3.79 7.76
C ILE A 198 -20.14 4.13 6.31
N SER A 199 -19.79 5.33 5.84
CA SER A 199 -20.06 5.75 4.47
C SER A 199 -19.35 4.86 3.45
N CYS A 200 -18.09 4.52 3.67
CA CYS A 200 -17.33 3.58 2.83
C CYS A 200 -17.96 2.18 2.83
N ILE A 201 -18.42 1.68 3.97
CA ILE A 201 -19.09 0.37 4.07
C ILE A 201 -20.39 0.36 3.28
N VAL A 202 -21.24 1.38 3.45
CA VAL A 202 -22.53 1.50 2.74
C VAL A 202 -22.30 1.60 1.24
N LEU A 203 -21.33 2.42 0.81
CA LEU A 203 -20.97 2.54 -0.59
C LEU A 203 -20.45 1.21 -1.16
N LEU A 204 -19.51 0.53 -0.48
CA LEU A 204 -19.00 -0.78 -0.89
C LEU A 204 -20.12 -1.81 -1.06
N LYS A 205 -21.03 -1.93 -0.08
CA LYS A 205 -22.20 -2.82 -0.18
C LYS A 205 -23.03 -2.52 -1.41
N THR A 206 -23.38 -1.25 -1.61
CA THR A 206 -24.18 -0.80 -2.75
C THR A 206 -23.51 -1.15 -4.08
N LEU A 207 -22.20 -0.93 -4.19
CA LEU A 207 -21.43 -1.21 -5.40
C LEU A 207 -21.33 -2.71 -5.71
N LEU A 208 -21.12 -3.54 -4.69
CA LEU A 208 -21.04 -4.99 -4.82
C LEU A 208 -22.42 -5.59 -5.19
N GLU A 209 -23.49 -5.12 -4.57
CA GLU A 209 -24.86 -5.54 -4.88
C GLU A 209 -25.29 -5.14 -6.30
N ARG A 210 -24.88 -3.96 -6.78
CA ARG A 210 -25.07 -3.55 -8.18
C ARG A 210 -24.34 -4.44 -9.19
N LYS A 211 -23.27 -5.12 -8.77
CA LYS A 211 -22.57 -6.15 -9.57
C LYS A 211 -23.21 -7.54 -9.46
N GLY A 212 -24.34 -7.65 -8.78
CA GLY A 212 -25.07 -8.91 -8.61
C GLY A 212 -24.55 -9.79 -7.47
N LEU A 213 -23.62 -9.30 -6.66
CA LEU A 213 -23.12 -10.04 -5.49
C LEU A 213 -24.10 -9.92 -4.33
N LYS A 214 -24.27 -11.00 -3.56
CA LYS A 214 -25.18 -11.03 -2.41
C LYS A 214 -24.42 -11.01 -1.09
N TYR A 215 -24.84 -10.15 -0.17
CA TYR A 215 -24.28 -10.15 1.17
C TYR A 215 -24.55 -11.48 1.88
N SER A 216 -23.53 -12.01 2.54
CA SER A 216 -23.61 -13.18 3.39
C SER A 216 -23.09 -12.79 4.76
N ASN A 217 -23.94 -12.88 5.79
CA ASN A 217 -23.42 -12.95 7.15
C ASN A 217 -22.69 -14.30 7.26
N GLU A 218 -21.39 -14.28 7.56
CA GLU A 218 -20.65 -15.49 7.88
C GLU A 218 -21.12 -15.99 9.25
N ASN A 219 -22.25 -16.71 9.25
CA ASN A 219 -22.77 -17.61 10.29
C ASN A 219 -23.56 -18.78 9.65
N SER A 220 -23.38 -19.05 8.36
CA SER A 220 -24.00 -20.17 7.64
C SER A 220 -23.01 -20.82 6.67
#